data_AF-A0A6M1E5T3-F1
#
_entry.id   AF-A0A6M1E5T3-F1
#
_cell.length_a   1.000
_cell.length_b   1.000
_cell.length_c   1.000
_cell.angle_alpha   90.00
_cell.angle_beta   90.00
_cell.angle_gamma   90.00
#
_symmetry.space_group_name_H-M   'P 1'
#
loop_
_entity.id
_entity.type
_entity.pdbx_description
1 polymer ?
#
loop_
_entity_poly.entity_id
_entity_poly.type
_entity_poly.pdbx_seq_one_letter_code
_entity_poly.pdbx_strand_id
1 'polypeptide(L)'
;MANLFHLLQRVCLLLEAIYQLLKDASLTLSVRQDEKVVSGTKARPLLSVVEVMDILGISRSTYYRFVKEGRLLPRILGNRHYYYLEDLEEQIRESKRRGRI
;
A
#
# COMPACT_ATOMS: atom_id res chain seq x y z
N MET A 1 31.69 33.95 8.90
CA MET A 1 30.29 33.94 9.38
C MET A 1 29.27 33.94 8.24
N ALA A 2 29.44 34.74 7.17
CA ALA A 2 28.49 34.79 6.04
C ALA A 2 28.35 33.49 5.21
N ASN A 3 29.44 32.73 5.01
CA ASN A 3 29.41 31.50 4.22
C ASN A 3 28.55 30.38 4.82
N LEU A 4 28.52 30.27 6.15
CA LEU A 4 27.68 29.28 6.83
C LEU A 4 26.20 29.63 6.69
N PHE A 5 25.86 30.91 6.81
CA PHE A 5 24.49 31.39 6.62
C PHE A 5 23.99 31.15 5.20
N HIS A 6 24.81 31.46 4.18
CA HIS A 6 24.47 31.16 2.80
C HIS A 6 24.36 29.67 2.51
N LEU A 7 25.22 28.84 3.12
CA LEU A 7 25.10 27.38 3.01
C LEU A 7 23.80 26.89 3.64
N LEU A 8 23.46 27.36 4.83
CA LEU A 8 22.22 27.00 5.53
C LEU A 8 20.99 27.40 4.70
N GLN A 9 21.00 28.62 4.14
CA GLN A 9 19.93 29.13 3.31
C GLN A 9 19.74 28.29 2.04
N ARG A 10 20.84 27.88 1.39
CA ARG A 10 20.79 26.97 0.24
C ARG A 10 20.26 25.59 0.61
N VAL A 11 20.65 25.06 1.77
CA VAL A 11 20.14 23.77 2.26
C VAL A 11 18.63 23.85 2.53
N CYS A 12 18.16 24.92 3.18
CA CYS A 12 16.72 25.11 3.43
C CYS A 12 15.92 25.18 2.12
N LEU A 13 16.39 25.94 1.13
CA LEU A 13 15.73 26.04 -0.17
C LEU A 13 15.67 24.69 -0.90
N LEU A 14 16.75 23.91 -0.83
CA LEU A 14 16.78 22.58 -1.42
C LEU A 14 15.83 21.60 -0.71
N LEU A 15 15.77 21.64 0.62
CA LEU A 15 14.83 20.82 1.39
C LEU A 15 13.37 21.17 1.08
N GLU A 16 13.07 22.45 0.95
CA GLU A 16 11.73 22.91 0.58
C GLU A 16 11.35 22.47 -0.83
N ALA A 17 12.26 22.60 -1.80
CA ALA A 17 12.04 22.13 -3.17
C ALA A 17 11.81 20.61 -3.25
N ILE A 18 12.62 19.84 -2.51
CA ILE A 18 12.45 18.37 -2.42
C ILE A 18 11.11 18.02 -1.79
N TYR A 19 10.71 18.72 -0.72
CA TYR A 19 9.42 18.50 -0.08
C TYR A 19 8.25 18.78 -1.04
N GLN A 20 8.29 19.89 -1.79
CA GLN A 20 7.23 20.19 -2.76
C GLN A 20 7.18 19.16 -3.89
N LEU A 21 8.33 18.75 -4.44
CA LEU A 21 8.39 17.70 -5.46
C LEU A 21 7.80 16.37 -4.96
N LEU A 22 8.09 15.98 -3.72
CA LEU A 22 7.53 14.78 -3.11
C LEU A 22 6.02 14.91 -2.85
N LYS A 23 5.55 16.09 -2.42
CA LYS A 23 4.13 16.39 -2.21
C LYS A 23 3.34 16.36 -3.52
N ASP A 24 3.88 16.95 -4.59
CA ASP A 24 3.24 16.97 -5.90
C ASP A 24 3.22 15.57 -6.52
N ALA A 25 4.28 14.78 -6.32
CA ALA A 25 4.29 13.38 -6.69
C ALA A 25 3.25 12.56 -5.91
N SER A 26 3.06 12.82 -4.61
CA SER A 26 2.02 12.15 -3.82
C SER A 26 0.61 12.54 -4.25
N LEU A 27 0.38 13.81 -4.62
CA LEU A 27 -0.89 14.28 -5.17
C LEU A 27 -1.18 13.65 -6.54
N THR A 28 -0.15 13.48 -7.38
CA THR A 28 -0.29 12.82 -8.68
C THR A 28 -0.57 11.32 -8.54
N LEU A 29 -0.07 10.67 -7.48
CA LEU A 29 -0.41 9.29 -7.10
C LEU A 29 -1.79 9.20 -6.41
N SER A 30 -2.24 10.25 -5.73
CA SER A 30 -3.56 10.37 -5.09
C SER A 30 -4.69 10.41 -6.15
N VAL A 31 -4.47 10.99 -7.34
CA VAL A 31 -5.41 10.85 -8.48
C VAL A 31 -5.56 9.39 -8.96
N ARG A 32 -4.66 8.48 -8.55
CA ARG A 32 -4.79 7.03 -8.80
C ARG A 32 -5.22 6.23 -7.57
N GLN A 33 -5.25 6.79 -6.36
CA GLN A 33 -5.44 6.00 -5.12
C GLN A 33 -6.36 6.60 -4.05
N ASP A 34 -6.89 7.82 -4.17
CA ASP A 34 -7.76 8.39 -3.14
C ASP A 34 -9.16 8.77 -3.66
N GLU A 35 -10.08 7.82 -3.53
CA GLU A 35 -11.34 8.09 -2.82
C GLU A 35 -11.66 6.91 -1.90
N LYS A 36 -11.10 6.91 -0.68
CA LYS A 36 -11.85 6.64 0.58
C LYS A 36 -10.96 6.82 1.81
N VAL A 37 -10.78 8.08 2.19
CA VAL A 37 -10.61 8.44 3.59
C VAL A 37 -12.00 8.37 4.23
N VAL A 38 -12.27 7.32 5.01
CA VAL A 38 -13.37 7.36 5.99
C VAL A 38 -12.77 7.27 7.40
N SER A 39 -12.95 8.40 8.07
CA SER A 39 -12.84 8.69 9.48
C SER A 39 -13.42 7.59 10.38
N GLY A 40 -12.72 7.33 11.48
CA GLY A 40 -13.20 6.47 12.57
C GLY A 40 -12.08 5.58 13.08
N THR A 41 -11.59 5.86 14.28
CA THR A 41 -10.61 5.08 15.04
C THR A 41 -11.16 3.70 15.42
N LYS A 42 -11.44 2.86 14.42
CA LYS A 42 -11.53 1.41 14.55
C LYS A 42 -10.27 0.87 13.90
N ALA A 43 -9.44 0.19 14.68
CA ALA A 43 -8.28 -0.51 14.13
C ALA A 43 -8.78 -1.40 12.99
N ARG A 44 -8.36 -1.09 11.75
CA ARG A 44 -8.76 -1.88 10.59
C ARG A 44 -8.14 -3.27 10.76
N PRO A 45 -8.93 -4.35 10.68
CA PRO A 45 -8.40 -5.69 10.91
C PRO A 45 -7.38 -6.05 9.83
N LEU A 46 -6.20 -6.49 10.27
CA LEU A 46 -5.17 -7.06 9.41
C LEU A 46 -5.43 -8.55 9.25
N LEU A 47 -5.56 -8.98 8.00
CA LEU A 47 -5.76 -10.37 7.62
C LEU A 47 -4.41 -11.06 7.44
N SER A 48 -4.25 -12.22 8.05
CA SER A 48 -3.15 -13.14 7.83
C SER A 48 -3.29 -13.88 6.49
N VAL A 49 -2.21 -14.53 6.05
CA VAL A 49 -2.21 -15.38 4.84
C VAL A 49 -3.30 -16.46 4.88
N VAL A 50 -3.55 -17.05 6.05
CA VAL A 50 -4.56 -18.10 6.20
C VAL A 50 -5.94 -17.54 5.92
N GLU A 51 -6.29 -16.42 6.54
CA GLU A 51 -7.58 -15.75 6.31
C GLU A 51 -7.74 -15.30 4.86
N VAL A 52 -6.68 -14.80 4.22
CA VAL A 52 -6.72 -14.42 2.79
C VAL A 52 -6.98 -15.63 1.90
N MET A 53 -6.34 -16.77 2.18
CA MET A 53 -6.56 -18.01 1.42
C MET A 53 -8.00 -18.51 1.56
N ASP A 54 -8.55 -18.47 2.78
CA ASP A 54 -9.91 -18.88 3.06
C ASP A 54 -10.94 -17.96 2.37
N ILE A 55 -10.74 -16.64 2.45
CA ILE A 55 -11.60 -15.64 1.79
C ILE A 55 -11.60 -15.82 0.27
N LEU A 56 -10.45 -16.12 -0.33
CA LEU A 56 -10.33 -16.25 -1.79
C LEU A 56 -10.64 -17.67 -2.29
N GLY A 57 -10.76 -18.65 -1.39
CA GLY A 57 -10.91 -20.07 -1.74
C GLY A 57 -9.72 -20.60 -2.55
N ILE A 58 -8.49 -20.23 -2.16
CA ILE A 58 -7.26 -20.62 -2.89
C ILE A 58 -6.28 -21.41 -2.03
N SER A 59 -5.52 -22.29 -2.67
CA SER A 59 -4.44 -23.04 -2.02
C SER A 59 -3.22 -22.16 -1.73
N ARG A 60 -2.37 -22.61 -0.81
CA ARG A 60 -1.07 -21.98 -0.48
C ARG A 60 -0.16 -21.79 -1.69
N SER A 61 -0.10 -22.78 -2.59
CA SER A 61 0.68 -22.69 -3.82
C SER A 61 0.15 -21.59 -4.74
N THR A 62 -1.17 -21.47 -4.87
CA THR A 62 -1.84 -20.42 -5.64
C THR A 62 -1.58 -19.04 -5.04
N TYR A 63 -1.64 -18.94 -3.70
CA TYR A 63 -1.33 -17.70 -2.98
C TYR A 63 0.08 -17.19 -3.32
N TYR A 64 1.13 -18.00 -3.12
CA TYR A 64 2.50 -17.57 -3.40
C TYR A 64 2.75 -17.28 -4.88
N ARG A 65 2.06 -18.01 -5.77
CA ARG A 65 2.09 -17.69 -7.20
C ARG A 65 1.51 -16.31 -7.48
N PHE A 66 0.35 -15.96 -6.90
CA PHE A 66 -0.25 -14.63 -7.07
C PHE A 66 0.62 -13.51 -6.48
N VAL A 67 1.29 -13.77 -5.36
CA VAL A 67 2.28 -12.83 -4.80
C VAL A 67 3.44 -12.63 -5.77
N LYS A 68 4.00 -13.71 -6.32
CA LYS A 68 5.09 -13.66 -7.31
C LYS A 68 4.68 -12.94 -8.61
N GLU A 69 3.45 -13.16 -9.06
CA GLU A 69 2.85 -12.50 -10.23
C GLU A 69 2.44 -11.03 -9.96
N GLY A 70 2.55 -10.54 -8.71
CA GLY A 70 2.15 -9.18 -8.32
C GLY A 70 0.63 -8.97 -8.22
N ARG A 71 -0.17 -10.04 -8.31
CA ARG A 71 -1.64 -10.00 -8.19
C ARG A 71 -2.14 -9.88 -6.75
N LEU A 72 -1.30 -10.25 -5.79
CA LEU A 72 -1.50 -10.01 -4.37
C LEU A 72 -0.28 -9.29 -3.83
N LEU A 73 -0.49 -8.14 -3.19
CA LEU A 73 0.58 -7.30 -2.66
C LEU A 73 0.57 -7.34 -1.13
N PRO A 74 1.30 -8.27 -0.49
CA PRO A 74 1.32 -8.38 0.96
C PRO A 74 2.06 -7.20 1.59
N ARG A 75 1.57 -6.77 2.75
CA ARG A 75 2.32 -5.94 3.69
C ARG A 75 3.16 -6.86 4.56
N ILE A 76 4.46 -6.63 4.59
CA ILE A 76 5.40 -7.49 5.33
C ILE A 76 5.63 -6.90 6.72
N LEU A 77 5.32 -7.67 7.75
CA LEU A 77 5.66 -7.34 9.15
C LEU A 77 6.48 -8.49 9.73
N GLY A 78 7.78 -8.24 9.92
CA GLY A 78 8.75 -9.30 10.22
C GLY A 78 8.83 -10.30 9.07
N ASN A 79 8.57 -11.58 9.37
CA ASN A 79 8.55 -12.67 8.38
C ASN A 79 7.13 -13.08 7.95
N ARG A 80 6.11 -12.26 8.28
CA ARG A 80 4.70 -12.57 8.01
C ARG A 80 4.10 -11.59 7.01
N HIS A 81 3.23 -12.13 6.16
CA HIS A 81 2.45 -11.35 5.20
C HIS A 81 1.08 -11.02 5.79
N TYR A 82 0.66 -9.78 5.58
CA TYR A 82 -0.62 -9.25 6.01
C TYR A 82 -1.32 -8.48 4.90
N TYR A 83 -2.64 -8.41 4.96
CA TYR A 83 -3.49 -7.66 4.04
C TYR A 83 -4.55 -6.89 4.80
N TYR A 84 -5.04 -5.81 4.21
CA TYR A 84 -6.37 -5.34 4.55
C TYR A 84 -7.40 -5.95 3.61
N LEU A 85 -8.67 -5.95 4.02
CA LEU A 85 -9.74 -6.54 3.21
C LEU A 85 -9.92 -5.80 1.88
N GLU A 86 -9.73 -4.48 1.89
CA GLU A 86 -9.88 -3.61 0.72
C GLU A 86 -8.84 -3.94 -0.37
N ASP A 87 -7.63 -4.35 0.04
CA ASP A 87 -6.55 -4.77 -0.86
C ASP A 87 -6.93 -6.05 -1.65
N LEU A 88 -7.97 -6.79 -1.24
CA LEU A 88 -8.40 -8.06 -1.83
C LEU A 88 -9.64 -7.95 -2.73
N GLU A 89 -10.30 -6.79 -2.82
CA GLU A 89 -11.61 -6.64 -3.49
C GLU A 89 -11.61 -7.13 -4.95
N GLU A 90 -10.54 -6.85 -5.69
CA GLU A 90 -10.40 -7.33 -7.06
C GLU A 90 -10.27 -8.86 -7.13
N GLN A 91 -9.47 -9.45 -6.25
CA GLN A 91 -9.27 -10.90 -6.24
C GLN A 91 -10.50 -11.65 -5.71
N ILE A 92 -11.28 -11.03 -4.82
CA ILE A 92 -12.58 -11.54 -4.38
C ILE A 92 -13.55 -11.56 -5.56
N ARG A 93 -13.65 -10.46 -6.32
CA ARG A 93 -14.47 -10.41 -7.55
C ARG A 93 -14.06 -11.47 -8.56
N GLU A 94 -12.76 -11.63 -8.81
CA GLU A 94 -12.25 -12.66 -9.72
C GLU A 94 -12.50 -14.08 -9.22
N SER A 95 -12.46 -14.32 -7.91
CA SER A 95 -12.74 -15.64 -7.34
C SER A 95 -14.22 -15.99 -7.43
N LYS A 96 -15.12 -15.02 -7.22
CA LYS A 96 -16.57 -15.16 -7.49
C LYS A 96 -16.86 -15.44 -8.96
N ARG A 97 -16.23 -14.68 -9.88
CA ARG A 97 -16.39 -14.89 -11.32
C ARG A 97 -15.97 -16.29 -11.77
N ARG A 98 -15.00 -16.89 -11.08
CA ARG A 98 -14.49 -18.24 -11.35
C ARG A 98 -15.19 -19.34 -10.54
N GLY A 99 -16.18 -18.98 -9.72
CA GLY A 99 -16.97 -19.91 -8.91
C GLY A 99 -16.20 -20.59 -7.77
N ARG A 100 -15.14 -19.96 -7.25
CA ARG A 100 -14.41 -20.49 -6.09
C ARG A 100 -15.09 -20.18 -4.77
N ILE A 101 -15.84 -19.08 -4.75
CA ILE A 101 -16.58 -18.52 -3.62
C ILE A 101 -17.89 -17.89 -4.14
#